data_AF-A0A317J594-F1
#
_entry.id   AF-A0A317J594-F1
#
_cell.length_a   1.000
_cell.length_b   1.000
_cell.length_c   1.000
_cell.angle_alpha   90.00
_cell.angle_beta   90.00
_cell.angle_gamma   90.00
#
_symmetry.space_group_name_H-M   'P 1'
#
loop_
_entity.id
_entity.type
_entity.pdbx_description
1 polymer ?
#
loop_
_entity_poly.entity_id
_entity_poly.type
_entity_poly.pdbx_seq_one_letter_code
_entity_poly.pdbx_strand_id
1 'polypeptide(L)'
;MSLLVDDFGCRPDGRFLERIAIGAGSAALTDPGGTLRASDVGKNISIPGAIDLVATIADLIDRKDVSTAAMTAGNTTLTATFQPGQEGFRADLDVGLRITVAGAGPGGSTLLSDVVAVLSQSSIRLADAASTTVINALAILNRPDRVALSDYARASTAGVTVDLGNRTIVDGAMIVGQRGLTSETAKFSSLDLGKSVTILLAGRLVTTIQSFTSQTQVTLAAPAQRTVQSGLADVWQTDSRPGLESLLASLDQRDVEAVEIVFNSGVYDFTRGPVPSPSSGAIGLVGLRNLTLRGAGIGATIIRLMPNQDLHGPDTHVIEMTDCKRLTLRDLSVHGSYLTMDRVNEQMHGIQLGPGCEEIEVERVRVFQS
;
A
#
# COMPACT_ATOMS: atom_id res chain seq x y z
N MET A 1 -12.21 -24.52 -20.92
CA MET A 1 -11.10 -24.98 -20.04
C MET A 1 -10.78 -23.90 -19.02
N SER A 2 -10.48 -24.22 -17.75
CA SER A 2 -10.23 -23.21 -16.69
C SER A 2 -8.75 -23.08 -16.32
N LEU A 3 -8.18 -21.91 -16.59
CA LEU A 3 -6.89 -21.31 -16.20
C LEU A 3 -6.88 -20.65 -14.83
N LEU A 4 -6.13 -21.08 -13.80
CA LEU A 4 -5.89 -20.21 -12.63
C LEU A 4 -4.67 -19.34 -12.88
N VAL A 5 -4.78 -18.02 -12.71
CA VAL A 5 -3.64 -17.11 -12.89
C VAL A 5 -2.54 -17.31 -11.84
N ASP A 6 -2.91 -17.76 -10.65
CA ASP A 6 -2.00 -17.97 -9.52
C ASP A 6 -0.96 -19.07 -9.84
N ASP A 7 -1.34 -20.05 -10.67
CA ASP A 7 -0.44 -21.13 -11.13
C ASP A 7 0.65 -20.63 -12.08
N PHE A 8 0.50 -19.42 -12.61
CA PHE A 8 1.43 -18.78 -13.55
C PHE A 8 2.21 -17.64 -12.88
N GLY A 9 2.10 -17.49 -11.56
CA GLY A 9 2.89 -16.52 -10.78
C GLY A 9 2.22 -15.17 -10.58
N CYS A 10 0.97 -14.98 -11.03
CA CYS A 10 0.16 -13.85 -10.57
C CYS A 10 -0.11 -14.00 -9.06
N ARG A 11 -0.11 -12.90 -8.31
CA ARG A 11 -0.32 -12.96 -6.85
C ARG A 11 -1.33 -11.90 -6.39
N PRO A 12 -2.37 -12.29 -5.63
CA PRO A 12 -3.33 -11.36 -5.05
C PRO A 12 -2.79 -10.69 -3.77
N ASP A 13 -1.57 -10.17 -3.79
CA ASP A 13 -0.88 -9.65 -2.59
C ASP A 13 -1.03 -8.14 -2.35
N GLY A 14 -1.63 -7.43 -3.30
CA GLY A 14 -1.95 -6.01 -3.17
C GLY A 14 -3.03 -5.76 -2.13
N ARG A 15 -3.04 -4.54 -1.58
CA ARG A 15 -4.07 -4.07 -0.66
C ARG A 15 -4.39 -2.60 -0.87
N PHE A 16 -5.59 -2.25 -0.45
CA PHE A 16 -6.05 -0.88 -0.31
C PHE A 16 -6.40 -0.63 1.16
N LEU A 17 -5.82 0.41 1.75
CA LEU A 17 -6.08 0.84 3.11
C LEU A 17 -6.90 2.13 3.06
N GLU A 18 -8.16 2.06 3.50
CA GLU A 18 -9.12 3.17 3.39
C GLU A 18 -8.91 4.27 4.42
N ARG A 19 -8.25 3.96 5.54
CA ARG A 19 -8.04 4.88 6.65
C ARG A 19 -6.66 4.64 7.24
N ILE A 20 -5.74 5.51 6.87
CA ILE A 20 -4.40 5.55 7.45
C ILE A 20 -4.12 6.91 8.06
N ALA A 21 -3.20 6.95 9.01
CA ALA A 21 -2.66 8.17 9.56
C ALA A 21 -1.13 8.07 9.66
N ILE A 22 -0.43 9.11 9.21
CA ILE A 22 1.01 9.23 9.36
C ILE A 22 1.37 10.69 9.66
N GLY A 23 2.21 10.87 10.69
CA GLY A 23 2.72 12.18 11.06
C GLY A 23 3.84 12.63 10.12
N ALA A 24 3.91 13.94 9.87
CA ALA A 24 5.03 14.53 9.14
C ALA A 24 6.37 14.17 9.79
N GLY A 25 7.35 13.75 8.99
CA GLY A 25 8.66 13.33 9.46
C GLY A 25 8.63 12.02 10.27
N SER A 26 7.51 11.30 10.28
CA SER A 26 7.40 9.99 10.91
C SER A 26 7.60 8.89 9.88
N ALA A 27 8.28 7.82 10.30
CA ALA A 27 8.30 6.53 9.60
C ALA A 27 7.26 5.56 10.19
N ALA A 28 6.41 6.00 11.12
CA ALA A 28 5.39 5.15 11.72
C ALA A 28 4.01 5.44 11.11
N LEU A 29 3.50 4.47 10.36
CA LEU A 29 2.14 4.49 9.85
C LEU A 29 1.18 3.92 10.89
N THR A 30 0.00 4.52 11.00
CA THR A 30 -1.12 3.99 11.77
C THR A 30 -2.26 3.63 10.82
N ASP A 31 -2.84 2.45 10.96
CA ASP A 31 -4.11 2.03 10.35
C ASP A 31 -5.13 1.83 11.48
N PRO A 32 -5.99 2.82 11.76
CA PRO A 32 -7.02 2.70 12.80
C PRO A 32 -8.01 1.55 12.56
N GLY A 33 -8.12 1.03 11.33
CA GLY A 33 -8.90 -0.17 11.04
C GLY A 33 -8.25 -1.44 11.56
N GLY A 34 -7.00 -1.39 12.00
CA GLY A 34 -6.24 -2.53 12.48
C GLY A 34 -6.12 -3.61 11.42
N THR A 35 -6.04 -3.25 10.14
CA THR A 35 -6.04 -4.21 9.05
C THR A 35 -4.62 -4.57 8.60
N LEU A 36 -3.58 -3.88 9.06
CA LEU A 36 -2.17 -4.20 8.78
C LEU A 36 -1.82 -5.61 9.30
N ARG A 37 -1.01 -6.34 8.51
CA ARG A 37 -0.66 -7.74 8.78
C ARG A 37 0.86 -7.91 8.79
N ALA A 38 1.34 -8.94 9.50
CA ALA A 38 2.73 -9.37 9.42
C ALA A 38 3.18 -9.68 7.99
N SER A 39 2.27 -10.22 7.16
CA SER A 39 2.52 -10.50 5.74
C SER A 39 2.70 -9.24 4.88
N ASP A 40 2.44 -8.04 5.40
CA ASP A 40 2.65 -6.80 4.65
C ASP A 40 4.08 -6.26 4.80
N VAL A 41 4.87 -6.78 5.74
CA VAL A 41 6.30 -6.44 5.86
C VAL A 41 7.04 -6.88 4.59
N GLY A 42 7.86 -5.98 4.05
CA GLY A 42 8.57 -6.14 2.78
C GLY A 42 7.77 -5.70 1.55
N LYS A 43 6.46 -5.39 1.69
CA LYS A 43 5.67 -4.81 0.61
C LYS A 43 5.94 -3.32 0.46
N ASN A 44 5.79 -2.83 -0.77
CA ASN A 44 5.76 -1.40 -1.04
C ASN A 44 4.42 -0.81 -0.60
N ILE A 45 4.44 0.45 -0.22
CA ILE A 45 3.28 1.22 0.18
C ILE A 45 3.39 2.64 -0.36
N SER A 46 2.26 3.18 -0.80
CA SER A 46 2.14 4.55 -1.24
C SER A 46 1.05 5.30 -0.52
N ILE A 47 1.34 6.55 -0.16
CA ILE A 47 0.44 7.43 0.59
C ILE A 47 0.30 8.77 -0.16
N PRO A 48 -0.76 8.97 -0.97
CA PRO A 48 -0.93 10.20 -1.76
C PRO A 48 -0.88 11.49 -0.93
N GLY A 49 -1.41 11.45 0.30
CA GLY A 49 -1.40 12.61 1.21
C GLY A 49 -0.01 13.03 1.73
N ALA A 50 1.06 12.27 1.44
CA ALA A 50 2.40 12.43 1.99
C ALA A 50 3.52 12.57 0.92
N ILE A 51 3.43 13.54 -0.01
CA ILE A 51 4.21 13.63 -1.29
C ILE A 51 4.26 12.28 -1.99
N ASP A 52 3.13 11.62 -2.14
CA ASP A 52 3.12 10.34 -2.84
C ASP A 52 4.21 9.41 -2.28
N LEU A 53 4.40 9.41 -0.95
CA LEU A 53 5.46 8.67 -0.27
C LEU A 53 5.39 7.24 -0.76
N VAL A 54 6.40 6.79 -1.48
CA VAL A 54 6.58 5.39 -1.83
C VAL A 54 7.68 4.85 -0.93
N ALA A 55 7.31 3.95 -0.04
CA ALA A 55 8.20 3.31 0.91
C ALA A 55 7.97 1.80 0.92
N THR A 56 8.83 1.07 1.62
CA THR A 56 8.58 -0.32 1.99
C THR A 56 8.08 -0.36 3.43
N ILE A 57 7.11 -1.24 3.73
CA ILE A 57 6.75 -1.58 5.11
C ILE A 57 7.93 -2.36 5.70
N ALA A 58 8.77 -1.68 6.46
CA ALA A 58 10.07 -2.18 6.89
C ALA A 58 9.96 -3.17 8.06
N ASP A 59 9.07 -2.90 9.02
CA ASP A 59 8.88 -3.77 10.18
C ASP A 59 7.52 -3.54 10.85
N LEU A 60 7.16 -4.45 11.76
CA LEU A 60 6.05 -4.27 12.69
C LEU A 60 6.55 -3.49 13.91
N ILE A 61 5.80 -2.44 14.30
CA ILE A 61 6.15 -1.68 15.51
C ILE A 61 5.73 -2.47 16.74
N ASP A 62 6.58 -2.44 17.77
CA ASP A 62 6.41 -3.18 19.02
C ASP A 62 6.32 -4.70 18.81
N ARG A 63 7.05 -5.19 17.80
CA ARG A 63 7.15 -6.62 17.47
C ARG A 63 7.80 -7.41 18.60
N LYS A 64 7.17 -8.53 18.98
CA LYS A 64 7.71 -9.52 19.92
C LYS A 64 7.59 -10.91 19.35
N ASP A 65 8.74 -11.56 19.12
CA ASP A 65 8.82 -12.92 18.60
C ASP A 65 8.89 -13.94 19.73
N VAL A 66 8.06 -14.97 19.64
CA VAL A 66 7.96 -16.09 20.57
C VAL A 66 8.22 -17.37 19.80
N SER A 67 9.44 -17.89 19.89
CA SER A 67 9.89 -19.03 19.07
C SER A 67 9.40 -20.40 19.55
N THR A 68 8.82 -20.49 20.75
CA THR A 68 8.36 -21.76 21.33
C THR A 68 6.93 -21.67 21.86
N ALA A 69 6.02 -21.19 21.02
CA ALA A 69 4.60 -21.17 21.35
C ALA A 69 3.97 -22.56 21.20
N ALA A 70 2.98 -22.85 22.03
CA ALA A 70 2.16 -24.05 21.95
C ALA A 70 0.69 -23.70 22.17
N MET A 71 -0.19 -24.36 21.42
CA MET A 71 -1.64 -24.27 21.53
C MET A 71 -2.26 -25.64 21.28
N THR A 72 -3.35 -25.95 21.97
CA THR A 72 -4.17 -27.15 21.71
C THR A 72 -5.37 -26.76 20.86
N ALA A 73 -5.71 -27.58 19.85
CA ALA A 73 -6.91 -27.39 19.04
C ALA A 73 -8.17 -27.24 19.92
N GLY A 74 -9.02 -26.28 19.58
CA GLY A 74 -10.23 -25.90 20.33
C GLY A 74 -9.99 -24.99 21.54
N ASN A 75 -8.73 -24.66 21.89
CA ASN A 75 -8.40 -23.79 23.02
C ASN A 75 -7.92 -22.41 22.56
N THR A 76 -8.22 -21.39 23.37
CA THR A 76 -7.77 -20.00 23.20
C THR A 76 -6.51 -19.67 24.00
N THR A 77 -6.00 -20.61 24.79
CA THR A 77 -4.79 -20.40 25.60
C THR A 77 -3.54 -20.74 24.79
N LEU A 78 -2.64 -19.75 24.65
CA LEU A 78 -1.29 -19.95 24.15
C LEU A 78 -0.32 -20.00 25.34
N THR A 79 0.56 -20.99 25.33
CA THR A 79 1.68 -21.11 26.27
C THR A 79 2.98 -20.93 25.53
N ALA A 80 3.98 -20.32 26.17
CA ALA A 80 5.29 -20.08 25.58
C ALA A 80 6.41 -20.38 26.56
N THR A 81 7.57 -20.79 26.03
CA THR A 81 8.82 -20.84 26.80
C THR A 81 9.72 -19.70 26.35
N PHE A 82 10.21 -18.90 27.30
CA PHE A 82 11.13 -17.81 27.02
C PHE A 82 12.56 -18.24 27.33
N GLN A 83 13.51 -17.86 26.48
CA GLN A 83 14.93 -18.11 26.74
C GLN A 83 15.39 -17.28 27.95
N PRO A 84 16.44 -17.70 28.67
CA PRO A 84 17.01 -16.90 29.75
C PRO A 84 17.30 -15.46 29.30
N GLY A 85 16.76 -14.49 30.03
CA GLY A 85 16.92 -13.06 29.72
C GLY A 85 15.87 -12.47 28.77
N GLN A 86 14.96 -13.27 28.21
CA GLN A 86 13.80 -12.74 27.48
C GLN A 86 12.67 -12.40 28.46
N GLU A 87 12.07 -11.21 28.28
CA GLU A 87 10.87 -10.84 29.04
C GLU A 87 9.67 -11.67 28.57
N GLY A 88 8.98 -12.29 29.52
CA GLY A 88 7.73 -13.00 29.29
C GLY A 88 6.57 -12.07 28.93
N PHE A 89 5.35 -12.61 28.94
CA PHE A 89 4.15 -11.82 28.67
C PHE A 89 3.85 -10.82 29.79
N ARG A 90 3.37 -9.63 29.39
CA ARG A 90 3.11 -8.49 30.27
C ARG A 90 1.75 -7.89 29.98
N ALA A 91 0.89 -7.81 30.99
CA ALA A 91 -0.49 -7.35 30.82
C ALA A 91 -0.58 -5.90 30.34
N ASP A 92 0.37 -5.05 30.73
CA ASP A 92 0.44 -3.64 30.37
C ASP A 92 0.94 -3.38 28.94
N LEU A 93 1.57 -4.38 28.31
CA LEU A 93 2.15 -4.25 26.96
C LEU A 93 1.48 -5.16 25.92
N ASP A 94 1.14 -6.39 26.29
CA ASP A 94 0.76 -7.43 25.34
C ASP A 94 -0.75 -7.55 25.14
N VAL A 95 -1.59 -7.04 26.07
CA VAL A 95 -3.06 -7.07 25.90
C VAL A 95 -3.48 -6.11 24.78
N GLY A 96 -4.32 -6.60 23.87
CA GLY A 96 -4.77 -5.88 22.69
C GLY A 96 -3.82 -5.95 21.49
N LEU A 97 -2.65 -6.59 21.64
CA LEU A 97 -1.78 -6.87 20.50
C LEU A 97 -2.41 -7.94 19.60
N ARG A 98 -2.10 -7.85 18.31
CA ARG A 98 -2.35 -8.91 17.34
C ARG A 98 -1.28 -9.97 17.50
N ILE A 99 -1.68 -11.22 17.31
CA ILE A 99 -0.76 -12.35 17.30
C ILE A 99 -1.01 -13.23 16.08
N THR A 100 0.09 -13.66 15.46
CA THR A 100 0.09 -14.79 14.52
C THR A 100 0.70 -16.00 15.18
N VAL A 101 0.16 -17.19 14.93
CA VAL A 101 0.71 -18.46 15.43
C VAL A 101 0.82 -19.44 14.27
N ALA A 102 2.05 -19.74 13.87
CA ALA A 102 2.31 -20.63 12.74
C ALA A 102 1.71 -22.02 12.99
N GLY A 103 0.95 -22.53 12.03
CA GLY A 103 0.38 -23.89 12.09
C GLY A 103 -0.90 -24.04 12.91
N ALA A 104 -1.34 -23.05 13.69
CA ALA A 104 -2.46 -23.19 14.61
C ALA A 104 -3.84 -22.98 13.97
N GLY A 105 -3.90 -22.47 12.75
CA GLY A 105 -5.11 -22.17 11.99
C GLY A 105 -5.74 -23.41 11.32
N PRO A 106 -6.87 -23.24 10.60
CA PRO A 106 -7.55 -24.32 9.89
C PRO A 106 -6.61 -25.02 8.90
N GLY A 107 -6.60 -26.37 8.92
CA GLY A 107 -5.76 -27.17 8.05
C GLY A 107 -4.25 -26.98 8.26
N GLY A 108 -3.82 -26.49 9.42
CA GLY A 108 -2.42 -26.20 9.70
C GLY A 108 -1.91 -24.86 9.13
N SER A 109 -2.82 -23.96 8.75
CA SER A 109 -2.47 -22.59 8.36
C SER A 109 -2.04 -21.74 9.56
N THR A 110 -1.56 -20.51 9.33
CA THR A 110 -1.28 -19.57 10.41
C THR A 110 -2.59 -19.09 11.05
N LEU A 111 -2.69 -19.18 12.38
CA LEU A 111 -3.77 -18.52 13.13
C LEU A 111 -3.47 -17.02 13.22
N LEU A 112 -4.46 -16.17 12.94
CA LEU A 112 -4.45 -14.74 13.22
C LEU A 112 -5.49 -14.47 14.30
N SER A 113 -5.09 -13.88 15.42
CA SER A 113 -5.98 -13.58 16.55
C SER A 113 -5.50 -12.32 17.28
N ASP A 114 -6.27 -11.84 18.26
CA ASP A 114 -5.84 -10.79 19.19
C ASP A 114 -5.64 -11.34 20.61
N VAL A 115 -4.76 -10.71 21.39
CA VAL A 115 -4.49 -11.05 22.80
C VAL A 115 -5.51 -10.38 23.70
N VAL A 116 -6.35 -11.20 24.34
CA VAL A 116 -7.46 -10.73 25.21
C VAL A 116 -7.01 -10.55 26.65
N ALA A 117 -6.11 -11.40 27.14
CA ALA A 117 -5.60 -11.31 28.50
C ALA A 117 -4.21 -11.96 28.63
N VAL A 118 -3.37 -11.42 29.50
CA VAL A 118 -2.16 -12.11 29.97
C VAL A 118 -2.51 -12.90 31.22
N LEU A 119 -2.38 -14.23 31.15
CA LEU A 119 -2.73 -15.15 32.25
C LEU A 119 -1.55 -15.34 33.19
N SER A 120 -0.33 -15.34 32.65
CA SER A 120 0.94 -15.38 33.36
C SER A 120 2.08 -14.92 32.46
N GLN A 121 3.32 -14.85 32.96
CA GLN A 121 4.49 -14.53 32.14
C GLN A 121 4.74 -15.53 30.99
N SER A 122 4.17 -16.73 31.05
CA SER A 122 4.32 -17.77 30.01
C SER A 122 3.01 -18.12 29.31
N SER A 123 1.91 -17.42 29.59
CA SER A 123 0.63 -17.74 28.98
C SER A 123 -0.28 -16.54 28.77
N ILE A 124 -0.96 -16.55 27.62
CA ILE A 124 -1.94 -15.55 27.20
C ILE A 124 -3.22 -16.22 26.73
N ARG A 125 -4.33 -15.48 26.81
CA ARG A 125 -5.61 -15.84 26.21
C ARG A 125 -5.80 -15.08 24.92
N LEU A 126 -6.15 -15.80 23.87
CA LEU A 126 -6.46 -15.29 22.55
C LEU A 126 -7.97 -15.12 22.36
N ALA A 127 -8.37 -14.27 21.41
CA ALA A 127 -9.77 -14.11 21.02
C ALA A 127 -10.29 -15.37 20.30
N ASP A 128 -9.45 -15.95 19.43
CA ASP A 128 -9.79 -17.10 18.62
C ASP A 128 -9.11 -18.38 19.11
N ALA A 129 -9.81 -19.50 18.99
CA ALA A 129 -9.25 -20.81 19.32
C ALA A 129 -8.38 -21.34 18.19
N ALA A 130 -7.32 -22.09 18.53
CA ALA A 130 -6.57 -22.82 17.52
C ALA A 130 -7.46 -23.89 16.87
N SER A 131 -7.39 -24.03 15.54
CA SER A 131 -8.04 -25.15 14.84
C SER A 131 -7.14 -26.38 14.78
N THR A 132 -5.83 -26.20 14.97
CA THR A 132 -4.81 -27.26 14.92
C THR A 132 -3.91 -27.16 16.14
N THR A 133 -3.57 -28.30 16.74
CA THR A 133 -2.60 -28.35 17.86
C THR A 133 -1.19 -28.09 17.33
N VAL A 134 -0.46 -27.20 17.99
CA VAL A 134 0.93 -26.87 17.66
C VAL A 134 1.82 -26.90 18.89
N ILE A 135 3.08 -27.29 18.69
CA ILE A 135 4.13 -27.31 19.69
C ILE A 135 5.37 -26.69 19.06
N ASN A 136 6.07 -25.83 19.80
CA ASN A 136 7.25 -25.09 19.32
C ASN A 136 6.97 -24.28 18.03
N ALA A 137 5.76 -23.73 17.91
CA ALA A 137 5.40 -22.83 16.83
C ALA A 137 6.04 -21.45 17.04
N LEU A 138 6.39 -20.80 15.93
CA LEU A 138 6.66 -19.37 15.95
C LEU A 138 5.35 -18.62 16.14
N ALA A 139 5.30 -17.78 17.16
CA ALA A 139 4.27 -16.77 17.31
C ALA A 139 4.88 -15.36 17.28
N ILE A 140 4.20 -14.43 16.61
CA ILE A 140 4.65 -13.04 16.47
C ILE A 140 3.53 -12.15 16.98
N LEU A 141 3.85 -11.35 18.01
CA LEU A 141 2.97 -10.32 18.53
C LEU A 141 3.35 -8.97 17.92
N ASN A 142 2.36 -8.16 17.59
CA ASN A 142 2.56 -6.80 17.11
C ASN A 142 1.34 -5.94 17.36
N ARG A 143 1.52 -4.62 17.26
CA ARG A 143 0.37 -3.72 17.20
C ARG A 143 -0.41 -3.93 15.90
N PRO A 144 -1.73 -4.21 15.94
CA PRO A 144 -2.54 -4.43 14.74
C PRO A 144 -2.64 -3.18 13.85
N ASP A 145 -2.45 -2.02 14.46
CA ASP A 145 -2.71 -0.72 13.89
C ASP A 145 -1.45 0.02 13.47
N ARG A 146 -0.24 -0.54 13.61
CA ARG A 146 1.00 0.20 13.35
C ARG A 146 2.09 -0.60 12.65
N VAL A 147 2.77 0.06 11.71
CA VAL A 147 3.97 -0.44 11.04
C VAL A 147 5.02 0.64 10.88
N ALA A 148 6.28 0.22 10.78
CA ALA A 148 7.41 1.05 10.42
C ALA A 148 7.59 1.04 8.90
N LEU A 149 7.91 2.21 8.35
CA LEU A 149 8.21 2.43 6.94
C LEU A 149 9.72 2.61 6.75
N SER A 150 10.23 2.28 5.56
CA SER A 150 11.63 2.46 5.20
C SER A 150 12.03 3.91 4.97
N ASP A 151 11.06 4.81 4.81
CA ASP A 151 11.25 6.25 4.66
C ASP A 151 10.17 7.01 5.46
N TYR A 152 10.30 8.32 5.52
CA TYR A 152 9.50 9.21 6.33
C TYR A 152 8.48 9.93 5.45
N ALA A 153 7.27 10.14 5.97
CA ALA A 153 6.29 11.01 5.32
C ALA A 153 6.84 12.43 5.20
N ARG A 154 6.93 12.92 3.97
CA ARG A 154 7.29 14.29 3.62
C ARG A 154 6.04 14.95 2.99
N ALA A 155 6.03 16.26 2.80
CA ALA A 155 5.04 17.04 2.02
C ALA A 155 5.75 18.31 1.48
N SER A 156 6.05 18.45 0.19
CA SER A 156 6.61 19.71 -0.32
C SER A 156 5.43 20.63 -0.63
N THR A 157 5.37 21.79 0.00
CA THR A 157 4.42 22.83 -0.42
C THR A 157 5.22 24.01 -0.95
N ALA A 158 4.93 24.40 -2.19
CA ALA A 158 5.38 25.64 -2.81
C ALA A 158 4.24 26.68 -2.76
N GLY A 159 4.57 27.96 -2.84
CA GLY A 159 3.58 29.04 -2.75
C GLY A 159 2.98 29.21 -1.34
N VAL A 160 3.72 28.84 -0.30
CA VAL A 160 3.25 29.05 1.07
C VAL A 160 3.30 30.53 1.42
N THR A 161 2.22 31.03 1.99
CA THR A 161 2.22 32.35 2.61
C THR A 161 2.98 32.27 3.95
N VAL A 162 4.09 32.99 4.05
CA VAL A 162 4.87 33.17 5.28
C VAL A 162 4.67 34.58 5.78
N ASP A 163 4.15 34.72 6.99
CA ASP A 163 4.07 36.00 7.69
C ASP A 163 5.23 36.14 8.67
N LEU A 164 6.10 37.14 8.46
CA LEU A 164 7.22 37.50 9.33
C LEU A 164 6.86 38.64 10.32
N GLY A 165 5.58 39.02 10.39
CA GLY A 165 5.05 40.13 11.18
C GLY A 165 5.22 41.49 10.50
N ASN A 166 6.37 41.75 9.87
CA ASN A 166 6.62 43.00 9.15
C ASN A 166 6.51 42.88 7.61
N ARG A 167 6.37 41.66 7.09
CA ARG A 167 6.16 41.37 5.66
C ARG A 167 5.54 40.00 5.46
N THR A 168 4.78 39.88 4.38
CA THR A 168 4.21 38.61 3.90
C THR A 168 4.95 38.16 2.65
N ILE A 169 5.43 36.92 2.67
CA ILE A 169 6.08 36.23 1.55
C ILE A 169 5.06 35.24 0.98
N VAL A 170 4.88 35.20 -0.33
CA VAL A 170 3.83 34.37 -0.97
C VAL A 170 4.39 33.23 -1.83
N ASP A 171 5.70 33.21 -2.03
CA ASP A 171 6.45 32.21 -2.80
C ASP A 171 7.30 31.30 -1.88
N GLY A 172 6.96 31.23 -0.59
CA GLY A 172 7.64 30.34 0.32
C GLY A 172 7.55 28.90 -0.16
N ALA A 173 8.61 28.14 0.02
CA ALA A 173 8.64 26.72 -0.23
C ALA A 173 9.31 26.00 0.93
N MET A 174 8.69 24.92 1.38
CA MET A 174 9.22 24.05 2.42
C MET A 174 9.02 22.59 2.05
N ILE A 175 9.95 21.77 2.52
CA ILE A 175 9.76 20.32 2.61
C ILE A 175 9.21 20.05 4.02
N VAL A 176 7.96 19.61 4.16
CA VAL A 176 7.36 19.15 5.43
C VAL A 176 8.19 18.01 6.00
N GLY A 177 8.36 18.03 7.32
CA GLY A 177 9.35 17.22 8.04
C GLY A 177 10.74 17.85 8.08
N GLN A 178 11.05 18.82 7.21
CA GLN A 178 12.30 19.57 7.22
C GLN A 178 12.11 20.97 7.83
N ARG A 179 13.24 21.55 8.23
CA ARG A 179 13.34 22.91 8.78
C ARG A 179 13.68 23.97 7.73
N GLY A 180 14.06 23.56 6.52
CA GLY A 180 14.43 24.50 5.46
C GLY A 180 13.22 25.24 4.89
N LEU A 181 13.30 26.57 4.87
CA LEU A 181 12.38 27.46 4.16
C LEU A 181 13.16 28.19 3.07
N THR A 182 12.69 28.06 1.83
CA THR A 182 13.22 28.80 0.68
C THR A 182 12.19 29.77 0.12
N SER A 183 12.63 30.88 -0.44
CA SER A 183 11.80 31.82 -1.18
C SER A 183 12.70 32.70 -2.04
N GLU A 184 12.34 32.91 -3.30
CA GLU A 184 13.13 33.73 -4.22
C GLU A 184 12.98 35.23 -3.91
N THR A 185 11.80 35.63 -3.44
CA THR A 185 11.47 37.04 -3.17
C THR A 185 11.64 37.46 -1.71
N ALA A 186 11.82 36.51 -0.78
CA ALA A 186 11.85 36.78 0.65
C ALA A 186 12.96 37.74 1.08
N LYS A 187 14.14 37.72 0.45
CA LYS A 187 15.30 38.53 0.86
C LYS A 187 15.55 38.41 2.36
N PHE A 188 15.75 37.18 2.83
CA PHE A 188 16.09 36.90 4.23
C PHE A 188 17.39 37.59 4.63
N SER A 189 17.54 37.86 5.92
CA SER A 189 18.77 38.43 6.48
C SER A 189 19.02 37.94 7.90
N SER A 190 20.20 38.23 8.45
CA SER A 190 20.50 37.97 9.87
C SER A 190 19.55 38.69 10.83
N LEU A 191 18.89 39.78 10.39
CA LEU A 191 17.87 40.48 11.18
C LEU A 191 16.57 39.68 11.34
N ASP A 192 16.38 38.60 10.59
CA ASP A 192 15.21 37.74 10.69
C ASP A 192 15.36 36.62 11.72
N LEU A 193 16.56 36.41 12.27
CA LEU A 193 16.80 35.40 13.31
C LEU A 193 15.92 35.64 14.54
N GLY A 194 15.29 34.57 15.03
CA GLY A 194 14.40 34.59 16.19
C GLY A 194 12.99 35.14 15.91
N LYS A 195 12.73 35.75 14.74
CA LYS A 195 11.38 36.21 14.39
C LYS A 195 10.43 35.03 14.25
N SER A 196 9.19 35.23 14.69
CA SER A 196 8.12 34.27 14.47
C SER A 196 7.71 34.27 12.99
N VAL A 197 7.47 33.08 12.46
CA VAL A 197 6.91 32.84 11.13
C VAL A 197 5.64 32.03 11.28
N THR A 198 4.59 32.45 10.58
CA THR A 198 3.36 31.65 10.39
C THR A 198 3.29 31.16 8.96
N ILE A 199 3.14 29.84 8.78
CA ILE A 199 3.11 29.19 7.45
C ILE A 199 1.83 28.39 7.32
N LEU A 200 0.82 29.00 6.68
CA LEU A 200 -0.55 28.51 6.68
C LEU A 200 -0.72 27.14 6.01
N LEU A 201 -0.10 26.94 4.85
CA LEU A 201 -0.22 25.71 4.07
C LEU A 201 0.72 24.58 4.54
N ALA A 202 1.63 24.86 5.47
CA ALA A 202 2.46 23.87 6.15
C ALA A 202 1.78 23.38 7.45
N GLY A 203 0.47 23.14 7.40
CA GLY A 203 -0.37 22.76 8.55
C GLY A 203 -0.50 23.86 9.61
N ARG A 204 -0.47 25.13 9.20
CA ARG A 204 -0.46 26.31 10.08
C ARG A 204 0.69 26.24 11.10
N LEU A 205 1.90 26.04 10.60
CA LEU A 205 3.11 26.05 11.41
C LEU A 205 3.36 27.47 11.97
N VAL A 206 3.48 27.59 13.30
CA VAL A 206 3.99 28.78 13.98
C VAL A 206 5.33 28.41 14.63
N THR A 207 6.42 28.99 14.14
CA THR A 207 7.80 28.69 14.59
C THR A 207 8.65 29.96 14.52
N THR A 208 9.95 29.88 14.82
CA THR A 208 10.92 30.96 14.61
C THR A 208 11.97 30.60 13.57
N ILE A 209 12.63 31.61 13.00
CA ILE A 209 13.85 31.41 12.20
C ILE A 209 15.03 31.14 13.13
N GLN A 210 15.63 29.96 13.02
CA GLN A 210 16.75 29.50 13.85
C GLN A 210 18.10 29.87 13.25
N SER A 211 18.26 29.77 11.93
CA SER A 211 19.49 30.17 11.24
C SER A 211 19.21 30.78 9.87
N PHE A 212 20.14 31.62 9.43
CA PHE A 212 20.15 32.26 8.13
C PHE A 212 21.26 31.66 7.29
N THR A 213 20.94 31.23 6.07
CA THR A 213 21.91 30.63 5.14
C THR A 213 22.18 31.58 3.98
N SER A 214 21.13 32.12 3.37
CA SER A 214 21.24 33.06 2.25
C SER A 214 19.99 33.94 2.17
N GLN A 215 20.00 34.94 1.28
CA GLN A 215 18.83 35.79 1.03
C GLN A 215 17.58 35.02 0.58
N THR A 216 17.74 33.78 0.14
CA THR A 216 16.65 32.92 -0.33
C THR A 216 16.42 31.70 0.56
N GLN A 217 17.17 31.55 1.66
CA GLN A 217 17.13 30.33 2.47
C GLN A 217 17.39 30.59 3.95
N VAL A 218 16.51 30.05 4.79
CA VAL A 218 16.63 30.02 6.25
C VAL A 218 16.28 28.63 6.80
N THR A 219 16.72 28.35 8.03
CA THR A 219 16.30 27.16 8.80
C THR A 219 15.39 27.60 9.93
N LEU A 220 14.24 26.94 10.07
CA LEU A 220 13.26 27.18 11.13
C LEU A 220 13.56 26.33 12.38
N ALA A 221 13.08 26.77 13.55
CA ALA A 221 13.27 26.04 14.81
C ALA A 221 12.45 24.73 14.87
N ALA A 222 11.28 24.69 14.25
CA ALA A 222 10.44 23.51 14.11
C ALA A 222 10.29 23.13 12.63
N PRO A 223 10.25 21.82 12.30
CA PRO A 223 9.98 21.38 10.94
C PRO A 223 8.53 21.70 10.55
N ALA A 224 8.26 21.90 9.26
CA ALA A 224 6.89 22.01 8.76
C ALA A 224 6.10 20.72 9.06
N GLN A 225 4.84 20.86 9.50
CA GLN A 225 4.01 19.74 9.93
C GLN A 225 2.76 19.64 9.07
N ARG A 226 2.53 18.50 8.43
CA ARG A 226 1.22 18.14 7.89
C ARG A 226 0.99 16.66 8.16
N THR A 227 -0.02 16.37 8.97
CA THR A 227 -0.39 14.99 9.30
C THR A 227 -1.41 14.52 8.29
N VAL A 228 -1.18 13.36 7.68
CA VAL A 228 -2.26 12.66 6.98
C VAL A 228 -3.14 12.05 8.06
N GLN A 229 -4.41 12.44 8.11
CA GLN A 229 -5.40 11.86 9.00
C GLN A 229 -6.52 11.27 8.14
N SER A 230 -6.82 9.99 8.34
CA SER A 230 -7.83 9.24 7.56
C SER A 230 -7.57 9.29 6.05
N GLY A 231 -6.31 9.16 5.65
CA GLY A 231 -5.92 9.08 4.24
C GLY A 231 -6.10 7.67 3.66
N LEU A 232 -5.93 7.58 2.35
CA LEU A 232 -5.84 6.31 1.62
C LEU A 232 -4.37 5.86 1.52
N ALA A 233 -4.13 4.56 1.43
CA ALA A 233 -2.84 4.02 1.03
C ALA A 233 -3.00 2.77 0.16
N ASP A 234 -2.15 2.65 -0.86
CA ASP A 234 -2.03 1.44 -1.67
C ASP A 234 -0.81 0.65 -1.19
N VAL A 235 -0.95 -0.66 -1.01
CA VAL A 235 0.14 -1.58 -0.67
C VAL A 235 0.27 -2.59 -1.82
N TRP A 236 1.48 -2.90 -2.27
CA TRP A 236 1.74 -3.86 -3.35
C TRP A 236 3.09 -4.52 -3.21
N GLN A 237 3.30 -5.63 -3.90
CA GLN A 237 4.61 -6.27 -3.96
C GLN A 237 4.87 -6.91 -5.32
N THR A 238 4.00 -7.83 -5.73
CA THR A 238 4.24 -8.64 -6.93
C THR A 238 3.65 -7.98 -8.17
N ASP A 239 4.48 -7.78 -9.20
CA ASP A 239 3.98 -7.51 -10.54
C ASP A 239 3.45 -8.81 -11.16
N SER A 240 2.14 -8.86 -11.38
CA SER A 240 1.46 -10.03 -11.94
C SER A 240 1.54 -10.09 -13.47
N ARG A 241 2.08 -9.07 -14.14
CA ARG A 241 2.17 -9.00 -15.61
C ARG A 241 2.96 -10.17 -16.22
N PRO A 242 4.18 -10.52 -15.78
CA PRO A 242 4.94 -11.60 -16.42
C PRO A 242 4.22 -12.96 -16.35
N GLY A 243 3.52 -13.21 -15.24
CA GLY A 243 2.73 -14.44 -15.08
C GLY A 243 1.54 -14.50 -16.03
N LEU A 244 0.80 -13.40 -16.16
CA LEU A 244 -0.33 -13.32 -17.08
C LEU A 244 0.13 -13.39 -18.55
N GLU A 245 1.24 -12.73 -18.91
CA GLU A 245 1.82 -12.82 -20.25
C GLU A 245 2.23 -14.27 -20.58
N SER A 246 2.84 -14.99 -19.63
CA SER A 246 3.19 -16.40 -19.80
C SER A 246 1.96 -17.28 -20.00
N LEU A 247 0.90 -17.04 -19.22
CA LEU A 247 -0.39 -17.73 -19.36
C LEU A 247 -0.99 -17.50 -20.75
N LEU A 248 -1.06 -16.25 -21.20
CA LEU A 248 -1.63 -15.87 -22.50
C LEU A 248 -0.83 -16.47 -23.66
N ALA A 249 0.50 -16.41 -23.62
CA ALA A 249 1.37 -17.03 -24.62
C ALA A 249 1.20 -18.56 -24.69
N SER A 250 0.78 -19.19 -23.59
CA SER A 250 0.49 -20.64 -23.57
C SER A 250 -0.83 -21.00 -24.25
N LEU A 251 -1.70 -20.03 -24.54
CA LEU A 251 -3.00 -20.28 -25.19
C LEU A 251 -2.84 -20.61 -26.67
N ASP A 252 -1.91 -19.96 -27.37
CA ASP A 252 -1.64 -20.21 -28.81
C ASP A 252 -1.19 -21.65 -29.08
N GLN A 253 -0.68 -22.34 -28.06
CA GLN A 253 -0.23 -23.73 -28.14
C GLN A 253 -1.34 -24.73 -27.83
N ARG A 254 -2.56 -24.26 -27.50
CA ARG A 254 -3.66 -25.10 -27.06
C ARG A 254 -4.78 -25.07 -28.09
N ASP A 255 -5.13 -26.24 -28.60
CA ASP A 255 -6.31 -26.41 -29.45
C ASP A 255 -7.56 -26.50 -28.56
N VAL A 256 -8.10 -25.34 -28.17
CA VAL A 256 -9.25 -25.25 -27.26
C VAL A 256 -10.29 -24.29 -27.82
N GLU A 257 -11.54 -24.75 -27.86
CA GLU A 257 -12.67 -23.96 -28.38
C GLU A 257 -12.96 -22.71 -27.53
N ALA A 258 -12.78 -22.81 -26.21
CA ALA A 258 -12.97 -21.70 -25.26
C ALA A 258 -12.13 -21.87 -23.99
N VAL A 259 -11.62 -20.74 -23.51
CA VAL A 259 -10.77 -20.65 -22.30
C VAL A 259 -11.41 -19.69 -21.31
N GLU A 260 -11.40 -20.07 -20.03
CA GLU A 260 -11.72 -19.21 -18.91
C GLU A 260 -10.45 -19.04 -18.07
N ILE A 261 -9.96 -17.82 -17.92
CA ILE A 261 -8.89 -17.45 -17.00
C ILE A 261 -9.55 -16.90 -15.73
N VAL A 262 -9.21 -17.49 -14.59
CA VAL A 262 -9.83 -17.27 -13.29
C VAL A 262 -8.82 -16.61 -12.36
N PHE A 263 -9.24 -15.48 -11.81
CA PHE A 263 -8.58 -14.75 -10.74
C PHE A 263 -9.28 -15.10 -9.42
N ASN A 264 -8.50 -15.44 -8.40
CA ASN A 264 -9.01 -15.63 -7.05
C ASN A 264 -9.35 -14.27 -6.41
N SER A 265 -9.90 -14.31 -5.19
CA SER A 265 -10.13 -13.09 -4.43
C SER A 265 -8.81 -12.42 -4.03
N GLY A 266 -8.73 -11.11 -4.19
CA GLY A 266 -7.66 -10.22 -3.74
C GLY A 266 -7.30 -9.18 -4.79
N VAL A 267 -6.18 -8.48 -4.59
CA VAL A 267 -5.72 -7.40 -5.47
C VAL A 267 -4.48 -7.84 -6.23
N TYR A 268 -4.59 -7.85 -7.55
CA TYR A 268 -3.49 -8.16 -8.46
C TYR A 268 -2.95 -6.87 -9.06
N ASP A 269 -1.67 -6.60 -8.83
CA ASP A 269 -0.98 -5.42 -9.32
C ASP A 269 -0.25 -5.72 -10.63
N PHE A 270 -0.37 -4.81 -11.60
CA PHE A 270 0.25 -4.95 -12.92
C PHE A 270 1.07 -3.71 -13.26
N THR A 271 2.34 -3.91 -13.62
CA THR A 271 3.10 -2.85 -14.28
C THR A 271 2.61 -2.66 -15.71
N ARG A 272 2.76 -1.46 -16.26
CA ARG A 272 2.61 -1.20 -17.69
C ARG A 272 3.74 -1.91 -18.43
N GLY A 273 3.41 -2.46 -19.60
CA GLY A 273 4.42 -3.05 -20.48
C GLY A 273 5.49 -2.02 -20.90
N PRO A 274 6.74 -2.45 -21.13
CA PRO A 274 7.81 -1.57 -21.56
C PRO A 274 7.50 -0.91 -22.91
N VAL A 275 7.84 0.36 -23.08
CA VAL A 275 7.72 1.07 -24.37
C VAL A 275 8.96 0.76 -25.25
N PRO A 276 8.79 0.44 -26.54
CA PRO A 276 7.54 0.33 -27.29
C PRO A 276 6.86 -1.03 -27.06
N SER A 277 5.57 -0.98 -26.69
CA SER A 277 4.68 -2.14 -26.60
C SER A 277 3.53 -1.96 -27.59
N PRO A 278 3.00 -3.05 -28.20
CA PRO A 278 1.81 -2.99 -29.05
C PRO A 278 0.54 -2.60 -28.28
N SER A 279 0.60 -2.57 -26.95
CA SER A 279 -0.46 -2.13 -26.05
C SER A 279 0.09 -1.09 -25.06
N SER A 280 -0.65 0.00 -24.85
CA SER A 280 -0.44 0.97 -23.76
C SER A 280 -1.04 0.52 -22.42
N GLY A 281 -1.76 -0.61 -22.41
CA GLY A 281 -2.35 -1.20 -21.21
C GLY A 281 -1.37 -1.93 -20.28
N ALA A 282 -1.71 -2.02 -19.00
CA ALA A 282 -1.04 -2.92 -18.05
C ALA A 282 -1.29 -4.39 -18.40
N ILE A 283 -2.50 -4.67 -18.89
CA ILE A 283 -2.90 -5.94 -19.47
C ILE A 283 -3.28 -5.68 -20.93
N GLY A 284 -2.39 -6.08 -21.84
CA GLY A 284 -2.63 -6.05 -23.28
C GLY A 284 -3.20 -7.39 -23.76
N LEU A 285 -4.42 -7.36 -24.30
CA LEU A 285 -5.09 -8.50 -24.91
C LEU A 285 -5.11 -8.29 -26.43
N VAL A 286 -4.33 -9.09 -27.17
CA VAL A 286 -4.13 -8.89 -28.62
C VAL A 286 -4.44 -10.18 -29.38
N GLY A 287 -5.37 -10.11 -30.34
CA GLY A 287 -5.69 -11.23 -31.24
C GLY A 287 -6.40 -12.42 -30.57
N LEU A 288 -6.80 -12.28 -29.30
CA LEU A 288 -7.37 -13.38 -28.51
C LEU A 288 -8.81 -13.69 -28.90
N ARG A 289 -9.19 -14.98 -28.80
CA ARG A 289 -10.52 -15.46 -29.20
C ARG A 289 -11.12 -16.40 -28.16
N ASN A 290 -12.44 -16.34 -27.99
CA ASN A 290 -13.21 -17.24 -27.11
C ASN A 290 -12.66 -17.31 -25.68
N LEU A 291 -12.33 -16.14 -25.12
CA LEU A 291 -11.66 -16.02 -23.84
C LEU A 291 -12.57 -15.33 -22.82
N THR A 292 -12.69 -15.92 -21.64
CA THR A 292 -13.30 -15.26 -20.47
C THR A 292 -12.22 -14.93 -19.45
N LEU A 293 -12.14 -13.68 -18.98
CA LEU A 293 -11.43 -13.32 -17.75
C LEU A 293 -12.47 -13.16 -16.63
N ARG A 294 -12.39 -14.01 -15.60
CA ARG A 294 -13.34 -14.07 -14.50
C ARG A 294 -12.66 -13.84 -13.17
N GLY A 295 -13.19 -12.93 -12.35
CA GLY A 295 -12.82 -12.82 -10.92
C GLY A 295 -13.77 -13.57 -9.98
N ALA A 296 -13.49 -13.48 -8.68
CA ALA A 296 -14.31 -14.07 -7.61
C ALA A 296 -15.53 -13.20 -7.23
N GLY A 297 -15.72 -12.05 -7.88
CA GLY A 297 -16.82 -11.11 -7.63
C GLY A 297 -16.35 -9.64 -7.58
N ILE A 298 -17.30 -8.72 -7.75
CA ILE A 298 -17.05 -7.27 -7.64
C ILE A 298 -16.51 -6.95 -6.24
N GLY A 299 -15.35 -6.29 -6.18
CA GLY A 299 -14.66 -5.95 -4.94
C GLY A 299 -13.95 -7.13 -4.26
N ALA A 300 -14.30 -8.38 -4.62
CA ALA A 300 -13.57 -9.56 -4.18
C ALA A 300 -12.29 -9.76 -4.99
N THR A 301 -12.32 -9.53 -6.30
CA THR A 301 -11.14 -9.49 -7.18
C THR A 301 -10.94 -8.08 -7.72
N ILE A 302 -9.75 -7.53 -7.55
CA ILE A 302 -9.36 -6.21 -8.06
C ILE A 302 -8.13 -6.38 -8.95
N ILE A 303 -8.24 -5.98 -10.21
CA ILE A 303 -7.11 -5.83 -11.13
C ILE A 303 -6.70 -4.36 -11.08
N ARG A 304 -5.46 -4.10 -10.68
CA ARG A 304 -4.97 -2.75 -10.41
C ARG A 304 -3.70 -2.45 -11.20
N LEU A 305 -3.62 -1.27 -11.82
CA LEU A 305 -2.36 -0.74 -12.32
C LEU A 305 -1.47 -0.41 -11.11
N MET A 306 -0.23 -0.89 -11.09
CA MET A 306 0.67 -0.70 -9.95
C MET A 306 0.95 0.81 -9.72
N PRO A 307 0.96 1.30 -8.47
CA PRO A 307 1.32 2.69 -8.17
C PRO A 307 2.76 3.05 -8.55
N ASN A 308 3.04 4.36 -8.68
CA ASN A 308 4.40 4.91 -8.86
C ASN A 308 5.16 4.34 -10.07
N GLN A 309 4.47 4.26 -11.20
CA GLN A 309 5.10 3.92 -12.48
C GLN A 309 5.45 5.18 -13.25
N ASP A 310 6.60 5.16 -13.90
CA ASP A 310 6.97 6.20 -14.87
C ASP A 310 6.26 5.91 -16.19
N LEU A 311 5.12 6.57 -16.38
CA LEU A 311 4.27 6.40 -17.54
C LEU A 311 4.57 7.52 -18.53
N HIS A 312 5.38 7.21 -19.54
CA HIS A 312 5.64 8.13 -20.64
C HIS A 312 4.54 7.97 -21.70
N GLY A 313 3.45 8.75 -21.59
CA GLY A 313 2.38 8.79 -22.59
C GLY A 313 1.19 9.66 -22.16
N PRO A 314 0.30 10.03 -23.11
CA PRO A 314 -0.90 10.80 -22.78
C PRO A 314 -1.99 9.96 -22.10
N ASP A 315 -2.05 8.65 -22.40
CA ASP A 315 -3.08 7.75 -21.88
C ASP A 315 -2.46 6.42 -21.41
N THR A 316 -2.91 5.93 -20.25
CA THR A 316 -2.62 4.58 -19.77
C THR A 316 -3.92 3.84 -19.48
N HIS A 317 -3.93 2.54 -19.79
CA HIS A 317 -5.09 1.67 -19.58
C HIS A 317 -4.77 0.56 -18.59
N VAL A 318 -5.73 0.11 -17.77
CA VAL A 318 -5.52 -1.11 -16.97
C VAL A 318 -5.63 -2.33 -17.87
N ILE A 319 -6.70 -2.40 -18.68
CA ILE A 319 -6.92 -3.45 -19.67
C ILE A 319 -7.12 -2.79 -21.03
N GLU A 320 -6.36 -3.24 -22.03
CA GLU A 320 -6.53 -2.82 -23.42
C GLU A 320 -6.73 -4.05 -24.30
N MET A 321 -7.69 -3.97 -25.22
CA MET A 321 -8.00 -5.05 -26.16
C MET A 321 -7.81 -4.59 -27.60
N THR A 322 -7.14 -5.37 -28.43
CA THR A 322 -6.98 -5.11 -29.86
C THR A 322 -7.17 -6.40 -30.66
N ASP A 323 -7.94 -6.35 -31.74
CA ASP A 323 -8.25 -7.50 -32.62
C ASP A 323 -8.77 -8.76 -31.87
N CYS A 324 -9.46 -8.55 -30.74
CA CYS A 324 -10.02 -9.64 -29.93
C CYS A 324 -11.45 -10.00 -30.38
N LYS A 325 -11.82 -11.28 -30.32
CA LYS A 325 -13.18 -11.73 -30.69
C LYS A 325 -13.80 -12.65 -29.64
N ARG A 326 -15.07 -12.45 -29.28
CA ARG A 326 -15.76 -13.30 -28.28
C ARG A 326 -15.01 -13.32 -26.95
N LEU A 327 -14.78 -12.14 -26.39
CA LEU A 327 -14.08 -11.96 -25.12
C LEU A 327 -15.05 -11.49 -24.05
N THR A 328 -15.05 -12.14 -22.89
CA THR A 328 -15.88 -11.77 -21.74
C THR A 328 -15.01 -11.34 -20.56
N LEU A 329 -15.24 -10.16 -20.01
CA LEU A 329 -14.73 -9.74 -18.70
C LEU A 329 -15.86 -9.83 -17.68
N ARG A 330 -15.66 -10.56 -16.57
CA ARG A 330 -16.70 -10.67 -15.55
C ARG A 330 -16.23 -10.83 -14.12
N ASP A 331 -17.12 -10.46 -13.20
CA ASP A 331 -16.98 -10.74 -11.77
C ASP A 331 -15.71 -10.13 -11.14
N LEU A 332 -15.34 -8.91 -11.52
CA LEU A 332 -14.11 -8.26 -11.07
C LEU A 332 -14.24 -6.74 -10.96
N SER A 333 -13.28 -6.13 -10.29
CA SER A 333 -13.07 -4.69 -10.26
C SER A 333 -11.80 -4.32 -11.03
N VAL A 334 -11.81 -3.17 -11.72
CA VAL A 334 -10.66 -2.61 -12.43
C VAL A 334 -10.32 -1.25 -11.83
N HIS A 335 -9.06 -1.05 -11.46
CA HIS A 335 -8.61 0.13 -10.72
C HIS A 335 -7.31 0.68 -11.30
N GLY A 336 -7.28 1.94 -11.74
CA GLY A 336 -6.06 2.50 -12.34
C GLY A 336 -4.98 3.01 -11.40
N SER A 337 -5.19 2.89 -10.09
CA SER A 337 -4.31 3.41 -9.03
C SER A 337 -4.33 4.93 -8.93
N TYR A 338 -4.39 5.44 -7.70
CA TYR A 338 -4.49 6.86 -7.38
C TYR A 338 -3.20 7.66 -7.65
N LEU A 339 -2.16 7.01 -8.19
CA LEU A 339 -0.77 7.49 -8.16
C LEU A 339 0.00 7.28 -9.47
N THR A 340 -0.71 7.22 -10.59
CA THR A 340 -0.09 7.54 -11.88
C THR A 340 0.21 9.03 -11.87
N MET A 341 1.49 9.39 -11.76
CA MET A 341 1.97 10.69 -11.31
C MET A 341 1.25 11.90 -11.93
N ASP A 342 0.80 12.84 -11.09
CA ASP A 342 0.29 14.19 -11.43
C ASP A 342 1.22 15.02 -12.36
N ARG A 343 2.48 14.58 -12.55
CA ARG A 343 3.48 15.29 -13.37
C ARG A 343 3.27 15.14 -14.87
N VAL A 344 2.51 14.15 -15.30
CA VAL A 344 2.07 14.00 -16.68
C VAL A 344 0.56 14.22 -16.69
N ASN A 345 0.07 15.04 -17.62
CA ASN A 345 -1.36 15.25 -17.83
C ASN A 345 -1.98 13.99 -18.46
N GLU A 346 -1.81 12.86 -17.78
CA GLU A 346 -2.11 11.52 -18.25
C GLU A 346 -3.52 11.14 -17.79
N GLN A 347 -4.32 10.65 -18.73
CA GLN A 347 -5.62 10.09 -18.39
C GLN A 347 -5.47 8.58 -18.19
N MET A 348 -5.91 8.11 -17.03
CA MET A 348 -6.05 6.69 -16.79
C MET A 348 -7.46 6.24 -17.20
N HIS A 349 -7.51 5.16 -17.98
CA HIS A 349 -8.76 4.47 -18.31
C HIS A 349 -8.74 3.04 -17.77
N GLY A 350 -9.88 2.58 -17.26
CA GLY A 350 -9.99 1.21 -16.77
C GLY A 350 -9.87 0.18 -17.89
N ILE A 351 -10.77 0.25 -18.88
CA ILE A 351 -10.87 -0.71 -19.97
C ILE A 351 -10.94 0.06 -21.30
N GLN A 352 -10.04 -0.27 -22.22
CA GLN A 352 -10.01 0.29 -23.57
C GLN A 352 -10.28 -0.81 -24.61
N LEU A 353 -11.20 -0.52 -25.55
CA LEU A 353 -11.46 -1.36 -26.72
C LEU A 353 -10.84 -0.71 -27.95
N GLY A 354 -9.74 -1.29 -28.41
CA GLY A 354 -9.04 -0.90 -29.62
C GLY A 354 -9.66 -1.47 -30.90
N PRO A 355 -9.07 -1.15 -32.07
CA PRO A 355 -9.57 -1.59 -33.37
C PRO A 355 -9.68 -3.11 -33.50
N GLY A 356 -10.65 -3.58 -34.29
CA GLY A 356 -10.82 -5.00 -34.61
C GLY A 356 -11.51 -5.85 -33.54
N CYS A 357 -11.89 -5.26 -32.41
CA CYS A 357 -12.62 -5.99 -31.37
C CYS A 357 -14.08 -6.27 -31.77
N GLU A 358 -14.52 -7.53 -31.62
CA GLU A 358 -15.87 -7.99 -31.96
C GLU A 358 -16.45 -8.88 -30.86
N GLU A 359 -17.76 -8.78 -30.59
CA GLU A 359 -18.45 -9.63 -29.60
C GLU A 359 -17.78 -9.58 -28.21
N ILE A 360 -17.55 -8.38 -27.70
CA ILE A 360 -16.96 -8.16 -26.36
C ILE A 360 -18.08 -8.00 -25.33
N GLU A 361 -18.01 -8.75 -24.24
CA GLU A 361 -18.95 -8.70 -23.13
C GLU A 361 -18.26 -8.22 -21.85
N VAL A 362 -18.89 -7.29 -21.14
CA VAL A 362 -18.43 -6.79 -19.84
C VAL A 362 -19.59 -6.95 -18.84
N GLU A 363 -19.47 -7.93 -17.95
CA GLU A 363 -20.58 -8.38 -17.09
C GLU A 363 -20.18 -8.31 -15.61
N ARG A 364 -20.93 -7.59 -14.78
CA ARG A 364 -20.61 -7.43 -13.34
C ARG A 364 -19.14 -6.99 -13.12
N VAL A 365 -18.74 -5.96 -13.86
CA VAL A 365 -17.43 -5.32 -13.72
C VAL A 365 -17.61 -3.93 -13.12
N ARG A 366 -16.82 -3.61 -12.09
CA ARG A 366 -16.76 -2.25 -11.52
C ARG A 366 -15.47 -1.57 -11.93
N VAL A 367 -15.55 -0.41 -12.56
CA VAL A 367 -14.38 0.39 -12.94
C VAL A 367 -14.26 1.58 -11.99
N PHE A 368 -13.06 1.77 -11.44
CA PHE A 368 -12.69 2.92 -10.63
C PHE A 368 -11.79 3.82 -11.46
N GLN A 369 -12.26 5.04 -11.73
CA GLN A 369 -11.44 6.12 -12.27
C GLN A 369 -10.93 6.95 -11.09
N SER A 370 -9.61 7.15 -11.04
CA SER A 370 -8.92 8.03 -10.10
C SER A 370 -8.64 9.37 -10.74
#